data_AF-A0A0V1CVA4-F1
#
_entry.id   AF-A0A0V1CVA4-F1
#
_cell.length_a   1.000
_cell.length_b   1.000
_cell.length_c   1.000
_cell.angle_alpha   90.00
_cell.angle_beta   90.00
_cell.angle_gamma   90.00
#
_symmetry.space_group_name_H-M   'P 1'
#
loop_
_entity.id
_entity.type
_entity.pdbx_description
1 polymer ?
#
loop_
_entity_poly.entity_id
_entity_poly.type
_entity_poly.pdbx_seq_one_letter_code
_entity_poly.pdbx_strand_id
1 'polypeptide(L)'
;MIMDDHRKSSLENVDQHEANIYGDYLEKIYKLEPSALPAESRRLEKEKADLLKEIENLAFSHYDTFIQTTCCSEKISNHLKDISAKLEKFRTDVDSLKGDCMQYVQSSQKLCNEKEVLADAKTACSDVVAILHVPELIESSVRRGRYEKAFELIQFITRLDSRLQDVPLVQDIARQVKNQRNYLLECCLEQLRSDLNLTQCLKIISFLRRMAIYTESELRMQFLFARDEWIQRCLDAEKFNDSYQMLIRTVDVYRSCLFDVMIQYRAAFSEENSAVSKLWPKEEIEVDCSSIVNSWLYYRVEQFLEIIVETLPKCPTDRLDSVMNQCMHFGSSMGRVGADVRMLFVPVFENYFKNTTKNSLQKATANAVERLQKRKNLSHCRVSCEMKVSSEVESLKPPVSLLAYPSLAIYCNEIIEIFNFTRNLPAVNFACFLLENLETSLRSVATTLSQLSNADDLTDEEKKTVSNMMIIFSNDFLIYLNSCLKLLFPTKLITQALCLTSFGLYQDRIKLQLNAEDFCPWEREKDATAFKNVDIKNLFHDIQQNINADQKESLEDWQIKGQNS
;
A
#
# COMPACT_ATOMS: atom_id res chain seq x y z
N MET A 1 -31.88 -51.31 79.28
CA MET A 1 -33.19 -51.90 79.63
C MET A 1 -33.14 -53.43 79.79
N ILE A 2 -32.01 -54.01 80.26
CA ILE A 2 -31.84 -55.47 80.45
C ILE A 2 -31.25 -55.79 81.86
N MET A 3 -30.83 -54.78 82.64
CA MET A 3 -30.19 -55.02 83.95
C MET A 3 -31.12 -54.96 85.18
N ASP A 4 -32.39 -54.55 85.02
CA ASP A 4 -33.31 -54.41 86.17
C ASP A 4 -34.10 -55.70 86.51
N ASP A 5 -34.22 -56.67 85.58
CA ASP A 5 -35.03 -57.88 85.81
C ASP A 5 -34.37 -58.91 86.74
N HIS A 6 -33.03 -58.97 86.78
CA HIS A 6 -32.35 -59.99 87.58
C HIS A 6 -32.26 -59.66 89.08
N ARG A 7 -32.46 -58.40 89.50
CA ARG A 7 -32.42 -58.04 90.92
C ARG A 7 -33.70 -58.39 91.68
N LYS A 8 -34.86 -58.40 91.01
CA LYS A 8 -36.15 -58.73 91.65
C LYS A 8 -36.31 -60.22 91.97
N SER A 9 -35.84 -61.10 91.10
CA SER A 9 -36.07 -62.56 91.26
C SER A 9 -35.29 -63.19 92.43
N SER A 10 -34.18 -62.60 92.86
CA SER A 10 -33.34 -63.12 93.94
C SER A 10 -33.83 -62.74 95.34
N LEU A 11 -34.60 -61.66 95.49
CA LEU A 11 -35.17 -61.24 96.77
C LEU A 11 -36.47 -62.00 97.08
N GLU A 12 -37.30 -62.31 96.08
CA GLU A 12 -38.56 -63.07 96.27
C GLU A 12 -38.33 -64.53 96.71
N ASN A 13 -37.20 -65.14 96.34
CA ASN A 13 -36.90 -66.54 96.67
C ASN A 13 -36.49 -66.78 98.14
N VAL A 14 -35.97 -65.77 98.83
CA VAL A 14 -35.52 -65.90 100.23
C VAL A 14 -36.71 -65.87 101.19
N ASP A 15 -37.66 -64.96 100.96
CA ASP A 15 -38.86 -64.80 101.78
C ASP A 15 -39.79 -66.03 101.70
N GLN A 16 -39.82 -66.72 100.56
CA GLN A 16 -40.60 -67.95 100.38
C GLN A 16 -40.03 -69.17 101.12
N HIS A 17 -38.72 -69.21 101.36
CA HIS A 17 -38.09 -70.32 102.07
C HIS A 17 -38.27 -70.22 103.59
N GLU A 18 -38.20 -69.01 104.14
CA GLU A 18 -38.48 -68.79 105.56
C GLU A 18 -39.96 -69.07 105.91
N ALA A 19 -40.91 -68.66 105.06
CA ALA A 19 -42.34 -68.89 105.28
C ALA A 19 -42.73 -70.38 105.37
N ASN A 20 -42.08 -71.26 104.61
CA ASN A 20 -42.36 -72.71 104.62
C ASN A 20 -41.92 -73.39 105.93
N ILE A 21 -40.83 -72.93 106.55
CA ILE A 21 -40.28 -73.55 107.77
C ILE A 21 -41.20 -73.29 108.98
N TYR A 22 -41.80 -72.10 109.06
CA TYR A 22 -42.76 -71.78 110.13
C TYR A 22 -44.08 -72.56 110.00
N GLY A 23 -44.52 -72.88 108.77
CA GLY A 23 -45.73 -73.64 108.49
C GLY A 23 -45.65 -75.11 108.94
N ASP A 24 -44.56 -75.80 108.59
CA ASP A 24 -44.36 -77.22 108.92
C ASP A 24 -44.22 -77.47 110.44
N TYR A 25 -43.71 -76.49 111.19
CA TYR A 25 -43.55 -76.61 112.64
C TYR A 25 -44.88 -76.39 113.39
N LEU A 26 -45.75 -75.51 112.89
CA LEU A 26 -47.09 -75.28 113.44
C LEU A 26 -48.01 -76.50 113.28
N GLU A 27 -47.92 -77.24 112.17
CA GLU A 27 -48.63 -78.51 112.00
C GLU A 27 -48.21 -79.59 113.00
N LYS A 28 -46.94 -79.55 113.44
CA LYS A 28 -46.38 -80.49 114.42
C LYS A 28 -46.88 -80.21 115.85
N ILE A 29 -47.18 -78.95 116.16
CA ILE A 29 -47.74 -78.51 117.45
C ILE A 29 -49.24 -78.89 117.58
N TYR A 30 -50.01 -78.81 116.49
CA TYR A 30 -51.44 -79.15 116.48
C TYR A 30 -51.75 -80.65 116.70
N LYS A 31 -50.77 -81.54 116.55
CA LYS A 31 -50.92 -83.00 116.71
C LYS A 31 -50.54 -83.53 118.11
N LEU A 32 -50.20 -82.67 119.07
CA LEU A 32 -49.74 -83.06 120.42
C LEU A 32 -50.85 -82.95 121.48
N GLU A 33 -50.99 -83.96 122.35
CA GLU A 33 -51.96 -83.97 123.46
C GLU A 33 -51.60 -82.95 124.57
N PRO A 34 -52.59 -82.39 125.32
CA PRO A 34 -52.39 -81.26 126.24
C PRO A 34 -51.38 -81.48 127.38
N SER A 35 -51.07 -82.73 127.73
CA SER A 35 -50.07 -83.09 128.74
C SER A 35 -48.62 -83.00 128.24
N ALA A 36 -48.40 -82.92 126.92
CA ALA A 36 -47.07 -82.90 126.29
C ALA A 36 -46.55 -81.49 125.93
N LEU A 37 -47.40 -80.45 125.94
CA LEU A 37 -47.01 -79.06 125.63
C LEU A 37 -45.94 -78.47 126.59
N PRO A 38 -45.99 -78.70 127.92
CA PRO A 38 -44.96 -78.20 128.83
C PRO A 38 -43.59 -78.88 128.63
N ALA A 39 -43.59 -80.12 128.13
CA ALA A 39 -42.37 -80.87 127.83
C ALA A 39 -41.70 -80.36 126.55
N GLU A 40 -42.48 -80.00 125.53
CA GLU A 40 -41.94 -79.45 124.28
C GLU A 40 -41.41 -78.01 124.47
N SER A 41 -42.06 -77.19 125.30
CA SER A 41 -41.53 -75.86 125.66
C SER A 41 -40.16 -75.95 126.37
N ARG A 42 -40.00 -76.91 127.28
CA ARG A 42 -38.70 -77.16 127.93
C ARG A 42 -37.65 -77.75 126.96
N ARG A 43 -38.07 -78.56 125.98
CA ARG A 43 -37.18 -79.07 124.93
C ARG A 43 -36.66 -77.92 124.06
N LEU A 44 -37.54 -77.01 123.65
CA LEU A 44 -37.19 -75.81 122.88
C LEU A 44 -36.33 -74.81 123.66
N GLU A 45 -36.61 -74.58 124.93
CA GLU A 45 -35.74 -73.72 125.77
C GLU A 45 -34.34 -74.31 125.92
N LYS A 46 -34.24 -75.65 126.04
CA LYS A 46 -32.96 -76.34 126.12
C LYS A 46 -32.22 -76.31 124.77
N GLU A 47 -32.91 -76.56 123.67
CA GLU A 47 -32.35 -76.55 122.31
C GLU A 47 -31.91 -75.14 121.89
N LYS A 48 -32.66 -74.09 122.27
CA LYS A 48 -32.25 -72.70 122.08
C LYS A 48 -31.01 -72.34 122.90
N ALA A 49 -30.93 -72.80 124.15
CA ALA A 49 -29.76 -72.57 125.00
C ALA A 49 -28.53 -73.31 124.48
N ASP A 50 -28.70 -74.53 123.96
CA ASP A 50 -27.64 -75.32 123.34
C ASP A 50 -27.17 -74.69 122.02
N LEU A 51 -28.10 -74.24 121.16
CA LEU A 51 -27.77 -73.50 119.93
C LEU A 51 -27.09 -72.16 120.19
N LEU A 52 -27.50 -71.42 121.23
CA LEU A 52 -26.81 -70.17 121.60
C LEU A 52 -25.39 -70.44 122.10
N LYS A 53 -25.17 -71.50 122.87
CA LYS A 53 -23.82 -71.94 123.24
C LYS A 53 -23.02 -72.43 122.03
N GLU A 54 -23.67 -73.08 121.07
CA GLU A 54 -23.03 -73.58 119.86
C GLU A 54 -22.65 -72.42 118.93
N ILE A 55 -23.51 -71.39 118.79
CA ILE A 55 -23.22 -70.16 118.05
C ILE A 55 -22.14 -69.34 118.76
N GLU A 56 -22.19 -69.20 120.09
CA GLU A 56 -21.10 -68.55 120.84
C GLU A 56 -19.79 -69.31 120.68
N ASN A 57 -19.80 -70.64 120.80
CA ASN A 57 -18.59 -71.44 120.57
C ASN A 57 -18.13 -71.37 119.11
N LEU A 58 -19.02 -71.30 118.12
CA LEU A 58 -18.66 -71.17 116.70
C LEU A 58 -18.11 -69.77 116.39
N ALA A 59 -18.72 -68.73 116.96
CA ALA A 59 -18.25 -67.35 116.87
C ALA A 59 -16.91 -67.17 117.57
N PHE A 60 -16.68 -67.78 118.74
CA PHE A 60 -15.39 -67.72 119.46
C PHE A 60 -14.32 -68.62 118.85
N SER A 61 -14.66 -69.81 118.33
CA SER A 61 -13.69 -70.72 117.71
C SER A 61 -13.25 -70.27 116.33
N HIS A 62 -14.09 -69.52 115.61
CA HIS A 62 -13.82 -69.07 114.24
C HIS A 62 -13.95 -67.55 114.04
N TYR A 63 -13.77 -66.74 115.10
CA TYR A 63 -13.81 -65.27 114.99
C TYR A 63 -12.78 -64.76 113.97
N ASP A 64 -11.63 -65.44 113.88
CA ASP A 64 -10.54 -65.09 112.97
C ASP A 64 -10.97 -65.28 111.50
N THR A 65 -11.75 -66.33 111.19
CA THR A 65 -12.30 -66.58 109.86
C THR A 65 -13.37 -65.55 109.50
N PHE A 66 -14.17 -65.10 110.47
CA PHE A 66 -15.17 -64.04 110.26
C PHE A 66 -14.53 -62.67 110.03
N ILE A 67 -13.51 -62.31 110.80
CA ILE A 67 -12.73 -61.08 110.60
C ILE A 67 -11.99 -61.14 109.26
N GLN A 68 -11.42 -62.28 108.90
CA GLN A 68 -10.79 -62.45 107.58
C GLN A 68 -11.80 -62.35 106.44
N THR A 69 -13.01 -62.89 106.59
CA THR A 69 -14.07 -62.82 105.58
C THR A 69 -14.59 -61.39 105.41
N THR A 70 -14.80 -60.65 106.51
CA THR A 70 -15.17 -59.23 106.46
C THR A 70 -14.06 -58.37 105.91
N CYS A 71 -12.81 -58.59 106.30
CA CYS A 71 -11.63 -57.90 105.73
C CYS A 71 -11.45 -58.21 104.24
N CYS A 72 -11.68 -59.46 103.81
CA CYS A 72 -11.61 -59.84 102.40
C CYS A 72 -12.74 -59.21 101.58
N SER A 73 -13.96 -59.14 102.14
CA SER A 73 -15.10 -58.43 101.53
C SER A 73 -14.84 -56.93 101.40
N GLU A 74 -14.22 -56.32 102.42
CA GLU A 74 -13.84 -54.90 102.39
C GLU A 74 -12.74 -54.62 101.37
N LYS A 75 -11.72 -55.50 101.28
CA LYS A 75 -10.70 -55.46 100.22
C LYS A 75 -11.30 -55.62 98.82
N ILE A 76 -12.24 -56.55 98.62
CA ILE A 76 -12.93 -56.73 97.34
C ILE A 76 -13.78 -55.50 97.00
N SER A 77 -14.47 -54.90 97.98
CA SER A 77 -15.23 -53.66 97.79
C SER A 77 -14.32 -52.51 97.35
N ASN A 78 -13.14 -52.37 97.99
CA ASN A 78 -12.17 -51.35 97.62
C ASN A 78 -11.54 -51.62 96.25
N HIS A 79 -11.21 -52.87 95.91
CA HIS A 79 -10.73 -53.23 94.57
C HIS A 79 -11.78 -52.99 93.48
N LEU A 80 -13.07 -53.25 93.76
CA LEU A 80 -14.15 -52.94 92.83
C LEU A 80 -14.33 -51.42 92.62
N LYS A 81 -14.16 -50.62 93.68
CA LYS A 81 -14.14 -49.15 93.58
C LYS A 81 -12.92 -48.66 92.77
N ASP A 82 -11.75 -49.25 92.97
CA ASP A 82 -10.55 -48.92 92.20
C ASP A 82 -10.71 -49.30 90.72
N ILE A 83 -11.31 -50.46 90.44
CA ILE A 83 -11.62 -50.90 89.08
C ILE A 83 -12.64 -49.95 88.44
N SER A 84 -13.70 -49.56 89.15
CA SER A 84 -14.68 -48.61 88.60
C SER A 84 -14.04 -47.26 88.31
N ALA A 85 -13.17 -46.76 89.20
CA ALA A 85 -12.43 -45.52 88.98
C ALA A 85 -11.49 -45.59 87.78
N LYS A 86 -10.76 -46.71 87.60
CA LYS A 86 -9.91 -46.95 86.42
C LYS A 86 -10.72 -47.10 85.13
N LEU A 87 -11.92 -47.69 85.20
CA LEU A 87 -12.79 -47.87 84.04
C LEU A 87 -13.39 -46.53 83.57
N GLU A 88 -13.76 -45.66 84.50
CA GLU A 88 -14.19 -44.29 84.19
C GLU A 88 -13.04 -43.45 83.63
N LYS A 89 -11.82 -43.64 84.16
CA LYS A 89 -10.63 -43.00 83.58
C LYS A 89 -10.34 -43.51 82.16
N PHE A 90 -10.43 -44.81 81.92
CA PHE A 90 -10.26 -45.38 80.59
C PHE A 90 -11.34 -44.88 79.61
N ARG A 91 -12.58 -44.76 80.07
CA ARG A 91 -13.67 -44.20 79.27
C ARG A 91 -13.40 -42.76 78.85
N THR A 92 -12.96 -41.93 79.79
CA THR A 92 -12.59 -40.53 79.50
C THR A 92 -11.39 -40.43 78.57
N ASP A 93 -10.38 -41.28 78.72
CA ASP A 93 -9.22 -41.34 77.81
C ASP A 93 -9.63 -41.80 76.39
N VAL A 94 -10.56 -42.75 76.25
CA VAL A 94 -11.08 -43.19 74.94
C VAL A 94 -11.92 -42.11 74.27
N ASP A 95 -12.74 -41.38 75.02
CA ASP A 95 -13.51 -40.26 74.49
C ASP A 95 -12.59 -39.10 74.05
N SER A 96 -11.52 -38.82 74.80
CA SER A 96 -10.47 -37.87 74.41
C SER A 96 -9.78 -38.33 73.11
N LEU A 97 -9.36 -39.60 73.03
CA LEU A 97 -8.72 -40.15 71.84
C LEU A 97 -9.62 -40.07 70.61
N LYS A 98 -10.92 -40.32 70.77
CA LYS A 98 -11.90 -40.16 69.69
C LYS A 98 -11.99 -38.70 69.22
N GLY A 99 -11.97 -37.75 70.16
CA GLY A 99 -11.89 -36.32 69.86
C GLY A 99 -10.64 -35.96 69.07
N ASP A 100 -9.48 -36.42 69.52
CA ASP A 100 -8.19 -36.17 68.88
C ASP A 100 -8.12 -36.82 67.48
N CYS A 101 -8.64 -38.03 67.31
CA CYS A 101 -8.73 -38.68 66.00
C CYS A 101 -9.67 -37.92 65.04
N MET A 102 -10.81 -37.41 65.51
CA MET A 102 -11.70 -36.59 64.70
C MET A 102 -11.02 -35.28 64.29
N GLN A 103 -10.30 -34.63 65.21
CA GLN A 103 -9.55 -33.42 64.92
C GLN A 103 -8.38 -33.68 63.97
N TYR A 104 -7.70 -34.82 64.09
CA TYR A 104 -6.66 -35.26 63.17
C TYR A 104 -7.21 -35.50 61.76
N VAL A 105 -8.35 -36.19 61.61
CA VAL A 105 -8.99 -36.40 60.30
C VAL A 105 -9.38 -35.07 59.68
N GLN A 106 -9.99 -34.15 60.43
CA GLN A 106 -10.32 -32.81 59.92
C GLN A 106 -9.08 -32.02 59.51
N SER A 107 -8.01 -32.08 60.30
CA SER A 107 -6.76 -31.37 60.01
C SER A 107 -6.02 -31.98 58.81
N SER A 108 -5.98 -33.31 58.70
CA SER A 108 -5.41 -34.01 57.56
C SER A 108 -6.18 -33.72 56.28
N GLN A 109 -7.50 -33.59 56.34
CA GLN A 109 -8.32 -33.29 55.16
C GLN A 109 -8.09 -31.86 54.67
N LYS A 110 -7.96 -30.89 55.58
CA LYS A 110 -7.52 -29.53 55.22
C LYS A 110 -6.15 -29.54 54.55
N LEU A 111 -5.20 -30.28 55.12
CA LEU A 111 -3.83 -30.36 54.60
C LEU A 111 -3.75 -31.07 53.24
N CYS A 112 -4.59 -32.08 53.00
CA CYS A 112 -4.75 -32.70 51.69
C CYS A 112 -5.30 -31.71 50.65
N ASN A 113 -6.35 -30.96 51.01
CA ASN A 113 -6.92 -29.95 50.11
C ASN A 113 -5.90 -28.83 49.81
N GLU A 114 -5.17 -28.36 50.82
CA GLU A 114 -4.08 -27.39 50.62
C GLU A 114 -2.98 -27.95 49.70
N LYS A 115 -2.60 -29.22 49.87
CA LYS A 115 -1.62 -29.88 49.00
C LYS A 115 -2.12 -30.01 47.56
N GLU A 116 -3.40 -30.30 47.35
CA GLU A 116 -4.01 -30.38 46.02
C GLU A 116 -4.01 -29.01 45.34
N VAL A 117 -4.44 -27.96 46.05
CA VAL A 117 -4.36 -26.57 45.56
C VAL A 117 -2.93 -26.16 45.22
N LEU A 118 -1.94 -26.55 46.05
CA LEU A 118 -0.53 -26.29 45.78
C LEU A 118 0.00 -27.07 44.56
N ALA A 119 -0.46 -28.30 44.35
CA ALA A 119 -0.11 -29.08 43.17
C ALA A 119 -0.69 -28.45 41.90
N ASP A 120 -1.96 -28.03 41.93
CA ASP A 120 -2.60 -27.32 40.83
C ASP A 120 -1.90 -26.00 40.52
N ALA A 121 -1.58 -25.21 41.56
CA ALA A 121 -0.84 -23.95 41.43
C ALA A 121 0.55 -24.16 40.79
N LYS A 122 1.26 -25.25 41.17
CA LYS A 122 2.55 -25.59 40.57
C LYS A 122 2.43 -25.93 39.09
N THR A 123 1.38 -26.62 38.69
CA THR A 123 1.15 -27.00 37.29
C THR A 123 0.80 -25.77 36.46
N ALA A 124 -0.13 -24.94 36.95
CA ALA A 124 -0.52 -23.68 36.34
C ALA A 124 0.64 -22.67 36.23
N CYS A 125 1.61 -22.72 37.17
CA CYS A 125 2.79 -21.85 37.13
C CYS A 125 3.59 -22.01 35.84
N SER A 126 3.67 -23.23 35.28
CA SER A 126 4.36 -23.47 34.01
C SER A 126 3.67 -22.78 32.82
N ASP A 127 2.34 -22.83 32.77
CA ASP A 127 1.55 -22.16 31.74
C ASP A 127 1.62 -20.62 31.87
N VAL A 128 1.63 -20.10 33.10
CA VAL A 128 1.80 -18.66 33.37
C VAL A 128 3.17 -18.17 32.89
N VAL A 129 4.23 -18.94 33.12
CA VAL A 129 5.57 -18.63 32.59
C VAL A 129 5.57 -18.62 31.07
N ALA A 130 4.90 -19.58 30.42
CA ALA A 130 4.78 -19.58 28.96
C ALA A 130 4.09 -18.32 28.43
N ILE A 131 3.03 -17.85 29.09
CA ILE A 131 2.32 -16.60 28.72
C ILE A 131 3.22 -15.38 28.91
N LEU A 132 4.05 -15.34 29.96
CA LEU A 132 5.00 -14.26 30.21
C LEU A 132 6.08 -14.12 29.12
N HIS A 133 6.44 -15.21 28.44
CA HIS A 133 7.42 -15.19 27.34
C HIS A 133 6.81 -14.81 25.98
N VAL A 134 5.48 -14.72 25.85
CA VAL A 134 4.83 -14.40 24.57
C VAL A 134 5.26 -13.05 23.98
N PRO A 135 5.39 -11.94 24.75
CA PRO A 135 5.87 -10.67 24.22
C PRO A 135 7.28 -10.75 23.60
N GLU A 136 8.21 -11.44 24.27
CA GLU A 136 9.58 -11.66 23.76
C GLU A 136 9.56 -12.51 22.47
N LEU A 137 8.66 -13.50 22.42
CA LEU A 137 8.49 -14.35 21.24
C LEU A 137 7.90 -13.57 20.05
N ILE A 138 6.97 -12.65 20.30
CA ILE A 138 6.44 -11.73 19.30
C ILE A 138 7.58 -10.86 18.78
N GLU A 139 8.33 -10.21 19.67
CA GLU A 139 9.44 -9.33 19.29
C GLU A 139 10.47 -10.06 18.41
N SER A 140 10.92 -11.24 18.84
CA SER A 140 11.83 -12.10 18.07
C SER A 140 11.25 -12.52 16.71
N SER A 141 9.94 -12.74 16.64
CA SER A 141 9.26 -13.11 15.40
C SER A 141 9.15 -11.93 14.43
N VAL A 142 8.88 -10.72 14.93
CA VAL A 142 8.86 -9.49 14.13
C VAL A 142 10.27 -9.20 13.58
N ARG A 143 11.31 -9.25 14.43
CA ARG A 143 12.71 -9.02 13.98
C ARG A 143 13.17 -10.03 12.92
N ARG A 144 12.63 -11.25 12.92
CA ARG A 144 12.93 -12.29 11.91
C ARG A 144 12.04 -12.22 10.67
N GLY A 145 11.16 -11.22 10.55
CA GLY A 145 10.23 -11.07 9.42
C GLY A 145 9.11 -12.12 9.35
N ARG A 146 8.87 -12.89 10.42
CA ARG A 146 7.83 -13.93 10.48
C ARG A 146 6.52 -13.35 11.02
N TYR A 147 5.92 -12.46 10.24
CA TYR A 147 4.75 -11.67 10.68
C TYR A 147 3.50 -12.50 10.94
N GLU A 148 3.28 -13.61 10.22
CA GLU A 148 2.12 -14.49 10.46
C GLU A 148 2.09 -15.02 11.90
N LYS A 149 3.23 -15.57 12.37
CA LYS A 149 3.37 -16.10 13.73
C LYS A 149 3.22 -15.00 14.79
N ALA A 150 3.81 -13.84 14.53
CA ALA A 150 3.67 -12.68 15.43
C ALA A 150 2.19 -12.29 15.57
N PHE A 151 1.45 -12.29 14.47
CA PHE A 151 0.05 -11.91 14.45
C PHE A 151 -0.88 -12.93 15.14
N GLU A 152 -0.62 -14.24 14.97
CA GLU A 152 -1.34 -15.29 15.71
C GLU A 152 -1.18 -15.13 17.23
N LEU A 153 0.03 -14.83 17.70
CA LEU A 153 0.32 -14.59 19.12
C LEU A 153 -0.36 -13.32 19.65
N ILE A 154 -0.38 -12.25 18.84
CA ILE A 154 -1.09 -11.01 19.18
C ILE A 154 -2.60 -11.28 19.34
N GLN A 155 -3.21 -12.03 18.42
CA GLN A 155 -4.62 -12.42 18.52
C GLN A 155 -4.89 -13.29 19.74
N PHE A 156 -3.99 -14.21 20.07
CA PHE A 156 -4.11 -15.06 21.26
C PHE A 156 -4.16 -14.21 22.54
N ILE A 157 -3.23 -13.28 22.72
CA ILE A 157 -3.20 -12.41 23.91
C ILE A 157 -4.39 -11.45 23.94
N THR A 158 -4.84 -10.94 22.79
CA THR A 158 -6.04 -10.08 22.73
C THR A 158 -7.30 -10.84 23.15
N ARG A 159 -7.43 -12.11 22.75
CA ARG A 159 -8.52 -12.98 23.23
C ARG A 159 -8.38 -13.28 24.72
N LEU A 160 -7.16 -13.49 25.21
CA LEU A 160 -6.92 -13.74 26.63
C LEU A 160 -7.30 -12.53 27.48
N ASP A 161 -6.92 -11.33 27.07
CA ASP A 161 -7.26 -10.05 27.70
C ASP A 161 -8.78 -9.84 27.78
N SER A 162 -9.51 -10.14 26.70
CA SER A 162 -10.98 -10.07 26.70
C SER A 162 -11.67 -11.04 27.68
N ARG A 163 -11.04 -12.17 28.01
CA ARG A 163 -11.60 -13.19 28.91
C ARG A 163 -11.20 -12.98 30.37
N LEU A 164 -10.04 -12.37 30.62
CA LEU A 164 -9.42 -12.26 31.95
C LEU A 164 -9.14 -10.79 32.31
N GLN A 165 -10.15 -9.93 32.16
CA GLN A 165 -10.02 -8.48 32.39
C GLN A 165 -9.63 -8.11 33.83
N ASP A 166 -9.93 -8.96 34.81
CA ASP A 166 -9.69 -8.67 36.23
C ASP A 166 -8.25 -8.94 36.70
N VAL A 167 -7.40 -9.54 35.86
CA VAL A 167 -6.04 -9.96 36.26
C VAL A 167 -5.00 -8.92 35.84
N PRO A 168 -4.31 -8.23 36.79
CA PRO A 168 -3.34 -7.17 36.46
C PRO A 168 -2.18 -7.65 35.58
N LEU A 169 -1.73 -8.89 35.77
CA LEU A 169 -0.66 -9.50 34.97
C LEU A 169 -1.03 -9.57 33.49
N VAL A 170 -2.27 -9.96 33.18
CA VAL A 170 -2.76 -10.07 31.80
C VAL A 170 -2.85 -8.70 31.17
N GLN A 171 -3.29 -7.68 31.92
CA GLN A 171 -3.34 -6.29 31.45
C GLN A 171 -1.95 -5.74 31.11
N ASP A 172 -0.93 -6.04 31.93
CA ASP A 172 0.45 -5.62 31.67
C ASP A 172 1.02 -6.31 30.41
N ILE A 173 0.78 -7.62 30.25
CA ILE A 173 1.18 -8.37 29.05
C ILE A 173 0.45 -7.83 27.82
N ALA A 174 -0.86 -7.56 27.90
CA ALA A 174 -1.63 -6.96 26.82
C ALA A 174 -1.08 -5.58 26.42
N ARG A 175 -0.64 -4.77 27.38
CA ARG A 175 0.05 -3.49 27.12
C ARG A 175 1.35 -3.68 26.35
N GLN A 176 2.18 -4.64 26.74
CA GLN A 176 3.43 -4.97 26.02
C GLN A 176 3.15 -5.46 24.60
N VAL A 177 2.14 -6.33 24.42
CA VAL A 177 1.73 -6.83 23.10
C VAL A 177 1.20 -5.70 22.22
N LYS A 178 0.49 -4.72 22.78
CA LYS A 178 0.06 -3.52 22.06
C LYS A 178 1.25 -2.72 21.53
N ASN A 179 2.32 -2.57 22.32
CA ASN A 179 3.55 -1.91 21.86
C ASN A 179 4.22 -2.71 20.72
N GLN A 180 4.30 -4.03 20.85
CA GLN A 180 4.84 -4.89 19.79
C GLN A 180 4.00 -4.86 18.50
N ARG A 181 2.68 -4.74 18.64
CA ARG A 181 1.76 -4.54 17.51
C ARG A 181 2.03 -3.23 16.78
N ASN A 182 2.27 -2.14 17.52
CA ASN A 182 2.62 -0.84 16.91
C ASN A 182 3.99 -0.91 16.21
N TYR A 183 4.97 -1.59 16.79
CA TYR A 183 6.25 -1.82 16.14
C TYR A 183 6.11 -2.66 14.85
N LEU A 184 5.27 -3.69 14.85
CA LEU A 184 4.96 -4.46 13.65
C LEU A 184 4.27 -3.59 12.57
N LEU A 185 3.39 -2.68 12.96
CA LEU A 185 2.77 -1.71 12.05
C LEU A 185 3.85 -0.85 11.39
N GLU A 186 4.78 -0.27 12.16
CA GLU A 186 5.88 0.53 11.63
C GLU A 186 6.76 -0.28 10.65
N CYS A 187 7.07 -1.54 10.98
CA CYS A 187 7.81 -2.43 10.09
C CYS A 187 7.08 -2.68 8.76
N CYS A 188 5.75 -2.88 8.80
CA CYS A 188 4.93 -3.05 7.60
C CYS A 188 4.91 -1.78 6.73
N LEU A 189 4.76 -0.61 7.35
CA LEU A 189 4.79 0.67 6.64
C LEU A 189 6.16 0.94 6.02
N GLU A 190 7.24 0.64 6.72
CA GLU A 190 8.59 0.80 6.17
C GLU A 190 8.85 -0.15 4.99
N GLN A 191 8.30 -1.36 5.02
CA GLN A 191 8.34 -2.24 3.85
C GLN A 191 7.56 -1.66 2.67
N LEU A 192 6.40 -1.03 2.88
CA LEU A 192 5.65 -0.35 1.82
C LEU A 192 6.42 0.83 1.20
N ARG A 193 7.35 1.45 1.94
CA ARG A 193 8.26 2.50 1.45
C ARG A 193 9.50 1.97 0.72
N SER A 194 9.57 0.66 0.48
CA SER A 194 10.66 -0.01 -0.21
C SER A 194 10.19 -0.69 -1.50
N ASP A 195 11.16 -1.14 -2.31
CA ASP A 195 10.86 -1.92 -3.50
C ASP A 195 10.28 -3.30 -3.11
N LEU A 196 9.12 -3.62 -3.67
CA LEU A 196 8.32 -4.76 -3.24
C LEU A 196 7.73 -5.47 -4.44
N ASN A 197 7.77 -6.81 -4.41
CA ASN A 197 7.02 -7.60 -5.37
C ASN A 197 5.52 -7.62 -5.04
N LEU A 198 4.70 -7.99 -6.02
CA LEU A 198 3.25 -8.05 -5.88
C LEU A 198 2.80 -8.96 -4.72
N THR A 199 3.43 -10.13 -4.57
CA THR A 199 3.08 -11.10 -3.53
C THR A 199 3.36 -10.57 -2.12
N GLN A 200 4.48 -9.88 -1.92
CA GLN A 200 4.85 -9.23 -0.66
C GLN A 200 3.89 -8.09 -0.34
N CYS A 201 3.56 -7.26 -1.34
CA CYS A 201 2.60 -6.18 -1.19
C CYS A 201 1.23 -6.70 -0.70
N LEU A 202 0.70 -7.75 -1.34
CA LEU A 202 -0.57 -8.35 -0.92
C LEU A 202 -0.52 -8.91 0.50
N LYS A 203 0.58 -9.56 0.89
CA LYS A 203 0.78 -10.05 2.26
C LYS A 203 0.79 -8.90 3.27
N ILE A 204 1.55 -7.84 3.02
CA ILE A 204 1.63 -6.68 3.93
C ILE A 204 0.26 -6.01 4.09
N ILE A 205 -0.46 -5.77 2.98
CA ILE A 205 -1.81 -5.21 3.02
C ILE A 205 -2.77 -6.13 3.78
N SER A 206 -2.65 -7.46 3.62
CA SER A 206 -3.47 -8.40 4.39
C SER A 206 -3.20 -8.32 5.90
N PHE A 207 -1.94 -8.12 6.32
CA PHE A 207 -1.60 -7.91 7.73
C PHE A 207 -2.16 -6.60 8.26
N LEU A 208 -2.03 -5.52 7.51
CA LEU A 208 -2.58 -4.20 7.88
C LEU A 208 -4.11 -4.24 8.01
N ARG A 209 -4.81 -4.95 7.10
CA ARG A 209 -6.26 -5.18 7.24
C ARG A 209 -6.60 -5.96 8.50
N ARG A 210 -5.86 -7.04 8.81
CA ARG A 210 -6.12 -7.86 10.00
C ARG A 210 -5.87 -7.11 11.30
N MET A 211 -4.95 -6.15 11.32
CA MET A 211 -4.70 -5.30 12.49
C MET A 211 -5.90 -4.41 12.86
N ALA A 212 -6.79 -4.13 11.90
CA ALA A 212 -8.00 -3.32 12.08
C ALA A 212 -7.75 -1.95 12.72
N ILE A 213 -6.61 -1.32 12.36
CA ILE A 213 -6.25 0.04 12.82
C ILE A 213 -6.80 1.11 11.87
N TYR A 214 -6.86 0.81 10.57
CA TYR A 214 -7.30 1.73 9.52
C TYR A 214 -8.62 1.26 8.93
N THR A 215 -9.48 2.22 8.57
CA THR A 215 -10.60 1.96 7.66
C THR A 215 -10.07 1.60 6.26
N GLU A 216 -10.91 1.05 5.38
CA GLU A 216 -10.46 0.69 4.02
C GLU A 216 -9.99 1.92 3.22
N SER A 217 -10.65 3.07 3.40
CA SER A 217 -10.25 4.35 2.79
C SER A 217 -8.91 4.86 3.33
N GLU A 218 -8.72 4.80 4.65
CA GLU A 218 -7.46 5.17 5.29
C GLU A 218 -6.31 4.26 4.86
N LEU A 219 -6.56 2.94 4.76
CA LEU A 219 -5.55 1.98 4.32
C LEU A 219 -5.11 2.24 2.88
N ARG A 220 -6.05 2.59 1.98
CA ARG A 220 -5.75 2.99 0.61
C ARG A 220 -4.89 4.24 0.57
N MET A 221 -5.22 5.26 1.37
CA MET A 221 -4.41 6.48 1.47
C MET A 221 -3.03 6.18 2.05
N GLN A 222 -2.93 5.43 3.14
CA GLN A 222 -1.65 5.06 3.75
C GLN A 222 -0.75 4.25 2.81
N PHE A 223 -1.34 3.36 2.01
CA PHE A 223 -0.61 2.68 0.95
C PHE A 223 -0.03 3.67 -0.06
N LEU A 224 -0.85 4.60 -0.58
CA LEU A 224 -0.40 5.59 -1.55
C LEU A 224 0.66 6.52 -0.97
N PHE A 225 0.53 6.98 0.28
CA PHE A 225 1.55 7.78 0.97
C PHE A 225 2.88 7.05 1.11
N ALA A 226 2.86 5.79 1.55
CA ALA A 226 4.08 4.99 1.67
C ALA A 226 4.75 4.78 0.30
N ARG A 227 3.95 4.57 -0.75
CA ARG A 227 4.45 4.47 -2.13
C ARG A 227 4.97 5.79 -2.68
N ASP A 228 4.39 6.90 -2.26
CA ASP A 228 4.84 8.24 -2.61
C ASP A 228 6.27 8.49 -2.11
N GLU A 229 6.51 8.18 -0.84
CA GLU A 229 7.85 8.26 -0.23
C GLU A 229 8.84 7.31 -0.90
N TRP A 230 8.43 6.11 -1.30
CA TRP A 230 9.27 5.19 -2.06
C TRP A 230 9.71 5.79 -3.41
N ILE A 231 8.76 6.38 -4.16
CA ILE A 231 9.08 7.04 -5.44
C ILE A 231 10.05 8.20 -5.19
N GLN A 232 9.81 9.01 -4.15
CA GLN A 232 10.68 10.13 -3.83
C GLN A 232 12.11 9.67 -3.50
N ARG A 233 12.26 8.60 -2.70
CA ARG A 233 13.57 7.97 -2.44
C ARG A 233 14.24 7.47 -3.71
N CYS A 234 13.48 6.96 -4.68
CA CYS A 234 14.01 6.53 -5.98
C CYS A 234 14.49 7.70 -6.84
N LEU A 235 13.84 8.85 -6.76
CA LEU A 235 14.24 10.08 -7.44
C LEU A 235 15.49 10.70 -6.80
N ASP A 236 15.57 10.68 -5.47
CA ASP A 236 16.67 11.27 -4.70
C ASP A 236 17.94 10.41 -4.65
N ALA A 237 17.86 9.14 -5.10
CA ALA A 237 18.95 8.18 -5.00
C ALA A 237 20.22 8.58 -5.78
N GLU A 238 20.05 9.27 -6.91
CA GLU A 238 21.16 9.64 -7.81
C GLU A 238 21.17 11.14 -8.08
N LYS A 239 22.36 11.74 -7.98
CA LYS A 239 22.59 13.14 -8.35
C LYS A 239 23.20 13.20 -9.74
N PHE A 240 22.56 13.94 -10.63
CA PHE A 240 23.00 14.08 -12.01
C PHE A 240 23.59 15.47 -12.25
N ASN A 241 24.72 15.51 -12.97
CA ASN A 241 25.31 16.76 -13.46
C ASN A 241 24.75 17.17 -14.84
N ASP A 242 24.26 16.19 -15.63
CA ASP A 242 23.65 16.43 -16.94
C ASP A 242 22.11 16.39 -16.82
N SER A 243 21.46 17.49 -17.21
CA SER A 243 19.99 17.63 -17.19
C SER A 243 19.29 16.59 -18.07
N TYR A 244 19.92 16.13 -19.16
CA TYR A 244 19.34 15.07 -20.00
C TYR A 244 19.31 13.72 -19.28
N GLN A 245 20.41 13.33 -18.63
CA GLN A 245 20.48 12.07 -17.89
C GLN A 245 19.51 12.08 -16.70
N MET A 246 19.41 13.22 -16.02
CA MET A 246 18.41 13.43 -14.97
C MET A 246 17.00 13.20 -15.50
N LEU A 247 16.64 13.81 -16.64
CA LEU A 247 15.30 13.71 -17.20
C LEU A 247 14.96 12.27 -17.63
N ILE A 248 15.88 11.59 -18.33
CA ILE A 248 15.69 10.19 -18.75
C ILE A 248 15.51 9.29 -17.53
N ARG A 249 16.34 9.45 -16.49
CA ARG A 249 16.19 8.68 -15.25
C ARG A 249 14.84 8.94 -14.60
N THR A 250 14.43 10.20 -14.50
CA THR A 250 13.13 10.57 -13.93
C THR A 250 11.98 9.92 -14.71
N VAL A 251 12.00 9.96 -16.05
CA VAL A 251 11.00 9.29 -16.89
C VAL A 251 10.94 7.79 -16.59
N ASP A 252 12.09 7.13 -16.44
CA ASP A 252 12.17 5.71 -16.11
C ASP A 252 11.66 5.37 -14.70
N VAL A 253 11.99 6.19 -13.69
CA VAL A 253 11.48 6.04 -12.32
C VAL A 253 9.96 6.18 -12.33
N TYR A 254 9.43 7.26 -12.90
CA TYR A 254 7.99 7.49 -12.96
C TYR A 254 7.28 6.36 -13.71
N ARG A 255 7.84 5.91 -14.82
CA ARG A 255 7.28 4.80 -15.59
C ARG A 255 7.22 3.51 -14.78
N SER A 256 8.34 3.08 -14.19
CA SER A 256 8.36 1.81 -13.46
C SER A 256 7.53 1.91 -12.18
N CYS A 257 7.77 2.92 -11.36
CA CYS A 257 7.16 3.01 -10.05
C CYS A 257 5.66 3.28 -10.12
N LEU A 258 5.18 4.18 -10.98
CA LEU A 258 3.73 4.40 -11.11
C LEU A 258 3.02 3.16 -11.65
N PHE A 259 3.65 2.46 -12.60
CA PHE A 259 3.10 1.21 -13.12
C PHE A 259 2.99 0.15 -12.02
N ASP A 260 4.04 -0.04 -11.23
CA ASP A 260 4.06 -1.00 -10.11
C ASP A 260 3.04 -0.65 -9.04
N VAL A 261 2.94 0.63 -8.65
CA VAL A 261 1.94 1.10 -7.67
C VAL A 261 0.53 0.85 -8.19
N MET A 262 0.24 1.14 -9.46
CA MET A 262 -1.08 0.92 -10.04
C MET A 262 -1.45 -0.57 -10.10
N ILE A 263 -0.51 -1.45 -10.46
CA ILE A 263 -0.75 -2.91 -10.45
C ILE A 263 -1.00 -3.41 -9.03
N GLN A 264 -0.14 -3.01 -8.09
CA GLN A 264 -0.23 -3.42 -6.70
C GLN A 264 -1.52 -2.91 -6.06
N TYR A 265 -1.90 -1.66 -6.31
CA TYR A 265 -3.14 -1.06 -5.82
C TYR A 265 -4.35 -1.84 -6.35
N ARG A 266 -4.41 -2.06 -7.67
CA ARG A 266 -5.51 -2.83 -8.28
C ARG A 266 -5.61 -4.22 -7.68
N ALA A 267 -4.50 -4.95 -7.56
CA ALA A 267 -4.52 -6.31 -6.99
C ALA A 267 -4.91 -6.31 -5.50
N ALA A 268 -4.40 -5.37 -4.72
CA ALA A 268 -4.65 -5.31 -3.28
C ALA A 268 -6.08 -4.87 -2.94
N PHE A 269 -6.67 -3.98 -3.75
CA PHE A 269 -7.93 -3.29 -3.44
C PHE A 269 -9.08 -3.59 -4.42
N SER A 270 -8.96 -4.62 -5.27
CA SER A 270 -10.04 -5.10 -6.16
C SER A 270 -11.30 -5.51 -5.40
N GLU A 271 -12.47 -5.36 -6.03
CA GLU A 271 -13.79 -5.63 -5.43
C GLU A 271 -13.97 -7.05 -4.90
N GLU A 272 -13.24 -8.05 -5.41
CA GLU A 272 -13.26 -9.42 -4.88
C GLU A 272 -12.71 -9.52 -3.44
N ASN A 273 -11.81 -8.61 -3.04
CA ASN A 273 -11.30 -8.51 -1.66
C ASN A 273 -12.28 -7.77 -0.72
N SER A 274 -13.40 -7.25 -1.24
CA SER A 274 -14.46 -6.57 -0.48
C SER A 274 -15.24 -7.50 0.45
N ALA A 275 -15.10 -8.83 0.31
CA ALA A 275 -15.67 -9.77 1.29
C ALA A 275 -15.16 -9.50 2.72
N VAL A 276 -13.91 -9.01 2.86
CA VAL A 276 -13.33 -8.58 4.15
C VAL A 276 -13.73 -7.14 4.49
N SER A 277 -14.06 -6.31 3.49
CA SER A 277 -14.59 -4.95 3.71
C SER A 277 -15.94 -4.94 4.45
N LYS A 278 -16.67 -6.06 4.43
CA LYS A 278 -17.93 -6.24 5.18
C LYS A 278 -17.76 -6.30 6.71
N LEU A 279 -16.52 -6.35 7.23
CA LEU A 279 -16.24 -6.28 8.67
C LEU A 279 -16.42 -4.87 9.24
N TRP A 280 -16.51 -3.84 8.39
CA TRP A 280 -16.57 -2.44 8.82
C TRP A 280 -18.02 -1.92 8.82
N PRO A 281 -18.48 -1.22 9.88
CA PRO A 281 -19.80 -0.61 9.94
C PRO A 281 -19.98 0.40 8.79
N LYS A 282 -21.10 0.30 8.06
CA LYS A 282 -21.44 1.16 6.90
C LYS A 282 -21.85 2.60 7.27
N GLU A 283 -21.34 3.16 8.36
CA GLU A 283 -21.81 4.46 8.88
C GLU A 283 -20.97 5.66 8.41
N GLU A 284 -19.84 5.47 7.73
CA GLU A 284 -19.02 6.57 7.24
C GLU A 284 -19.21 6.83 5.74
N ILE A 285 -19.19 8.12 5.39
CA ILE A 285 -19.30 8.72 4.06
C ILE A 285 -18.65 7.79 3.02
N GLU A 286 -19.46 7.27 2.08
CA GLU A 286 -18.97 6.49 0.93
C GLU A 286 -18.14 7.41 0.03
N VAL A 287 -16.89 7.65 0.42
CA VAL A 287 -15.88 8.20 -0.47
C VAL A 287 -15.66 7.14 -1.54
N ASP A 288 -15.93 7.48 -2.79
CA ASP A 288 -15.64 6.60 -3.92
C ASP A 288 -14.14 6.31 -3.92
N CYS A 289 -13.77 5.14 -3.43
CA CYS A 289 -12.38 4.76 -3.23
C CYS A 289 -11.62 4.58 -4.55
N SER A 290 -12.34 4.51 -5.68
CA SER A 290 -11.73 4.55 -7.01
C SER A 290 -11.19 5.95 -7.34
N SER A 291 -11.81 7.01 -6.80
CA SER A 291 -11.35 8.39 -6.98
C SER A 291 -10.02 8.68 -6.27
N ILE A 292 -9.70 7.96 -5.19
CA ILE A 292 -8.49 8.18 -4.38
C ILE A 292 -7.23 7.90 -5.23
N VAL A 293 -7.17 6.73 -5.88
CA VAL A 293 -6.02 6.37 -6.72
C VAL A 293 -5.92 7.23 -7.97
N ASN A 294 -7.06 7.60 -8.56
CA ASN A 294 -7.08 8.47 -9.74
C ASN A 294 -6.59 9.89 -9.40
N SER A 295 -6.99 10.43 -8.24
CA SER A 295 -6.53 11.73 -7.75
C SER A 295 -5.03 11.71 -7.45
N TRP A 296 -4.53 10.66 -6.80
CA TRP A 296 -3.09 10.49 -6.56
C TRP A 296 -2.30 10.37 -7.86
N LEU A 297 -2.80 9.58 -8.83
CA LEU A 297 -2.15 9.41 -10.11
C LEU A 297 -2.11 10.73 -10.90
N TYR A 298 -3.22 11.48 -10.90
CA TYR A 298 -3.29 12.81 -11.50
C TYR A 298 -2.21 13.73 -10.90
N TYR A 299 -2.15 13.83 -9.56
CA TYR A 299 -1.15 14.62 -8.85
C TYR A 299 0.28 14.25 -9.26
N ARG A 300 0.62 12.95 -9.31
CA ARG A 300 1.97 12.51 -9.70
C ARG A 300 2.29 12.85 -11.15
N VAL A 301 1.34 12.68 -12.06
CA VAL A 301 1.53 13.02 -13.47
C VAL A 301 1.71 14.53 -13.63
N GLU A 302 0.97 15.35 -12.89
CA GLU A 302 1.12 16.81 -12.88
C GLU A 302 2.52 17.23 -12.43
N GLN A 303 3.02 16.70 -11.30
CA GLN A 303 4.40 16.95 -10.84
C GLN A 303 5.44 16.54 -11.89
N PHE A 304 5.21 15.45 -12.61
CA PHE A 304 6.12 15.01 -13.67
C PHE A 304 6.11 15.96 -14.87
N LEU A 305 4.94 16.49 -15.25
CA LEU A 305 4.83 17.48 -16.32
C LEU A 305 5.59 18.76 -15.96
N GLU A 306 5.50 19.22 -14.72
CA GLU A 306 6.29 20.36 -14.23
C GLU A 306 7.80 20.12 -14.38
N ILE A 307 8.28 18.94 -13.97
CA ILE A 307 9.70 18.56 -14.10
C ILE A 307 10.13 18.56 -15.58
N ILE A 308 9.32 18.03 -16.49
CA ILE A 308 9.62 18.06 -17.93
C ILE A 308 9.69 19.50 -18.42
N VAL A 309 8.68 20.33 -18.13
CA VAL A 309 8.62 21.72 -18.60
C VAL A 309 9.86 22.50 -18.15
N GLU A 310 10.34 22.28 -16.94
CA GLU A 310 11.53 22.96 -16.41
C GLU A 310 12.86 22.41 -16.97
N THR A 311 12.94 21.10 -17.20
CA THR A 311 14.20 20.42 -17.56
C THR A 311 14.43 20.33 -19.06
N LEU A 312 13.36 20.26 -19.86
CA LEU A 312 13.42 20.12 -21.30
C LEU A 312 14.25 21.22 -22.00
N PRO A 313 14.16 22.51 -21.62
CA PRO A 313 15.01 23.56 -22.21
C PRO A 313 16.50 23.44 -21.91
N LYS A 314 16.87 22.71 -20.85
CA LYS A 314 18.26 22.51 -20.43
C LYS A 314 18.89 21.30 -21.13
N CYS A 315 18.08 20.47 -21.80
CA CYS A 315 18.55 19.30 -22.53
C CYS A 315 19.16 19.70 -23.88
N PRO A 316 20.14 18.95 -24.39
CA PRO A 316 20.71 19.22 -25.69
C PRO A 316 19.71 18.82 -26.79
N THR A 317 19.68 19.62 -27.87
CA THR A 317 18.65 19.57 -28.91
C THR A 317 18.68 18.31 -29.77
N ASP A 318 19.85 17.68 -29.87
CA ASP A 318 20.12 16.46 -30.64
C ASP A 318 19.55 15.19 -30.00
N ARG A 319 19.24 15.22 -28.70
CA ARG A 319 18.71 14.06 -27.95
C ARG A 319 17.24 14.19 -27.54
N LEU A 320 16.53 15.20 -28.04
CA LEU A 320 15.13 15.46 -27.67
C LEU A 320 14.16 14.38 -28.18
N ASP A 321 14.47 13.76 -29.31
CA ASP A 321 13.74 12.62 -29.87
C ASP A 321 13.74 11.43 -28.90
N SER A 322 14.89 11.15 -28.27
CA SER A 322 15.03 10.12 -27.25
C SER A 322 14.18 10.42 -26.02
N VAL A 323 14.14 11.66 -25.55
CA VAL A 323 13.29 12.06 -24.40
C VAL A 323 11.82 11.87 -24.76
N MET A 324 11.40 12.37 -25.92
CA MET A 324 10.01 12.23 -26.39
C MET A 324 9.60 10.77 -26.51
N ASN A 325 10.44 9.92 -27.11
CA ASN A 325 10.18 8.48 -27.23
C ASN A 325 10.04 7.80 -25.87
N GLN A 326 10.88 8.15 -24.89
CA GLN A 326 10.76 7.63 -23.52
C GLN A 326 9.47 8.07 -22.85
N CYS A 327 9.04 9.33 -23.01
CA CYS A 327 7.74 9.80 -22.53
C CYS A 327 6.57 9.06 -23.20
N MET A 328 6.65 8.81 -24.51
CA MET A 328 5.63 8.03 -25.23
C MET A 328 5.57 6.58 -24.75
N HIS A 329 6.73 5.96 -24.50
CA HIS A 329 6.82 4.64 -23.91
C HIS A 329 6.25 4.61 -22.49
N PHE A 330 6.54 5.63 -21.67
CA PHE A 330 5.92 5.81 -20.36
C PHE A 330 4.39 5.85 -20.47
N GLY A 331 3.83 6.73 -21.29
CA GLY A 331 2.38 6.82 -21.42
C GLY A 331 1.73 5.54 -21.97
N SER A 332 2.38 4.87 -22.93
CA SER A 332 1.90 3.57 -23.44
C SER A 332 1.93 2.47 -22.36
N SER A 333 2.95 2.44 -21.51
CA SER A 333 3.03 1.48 -20.40
C SER A 333 1.90 1.70 -19.39
N MET A 334 1.58 2.96 -19.08
CA MET A 334 0.45 3.31 -18.22
C MET A 334 -0.91 3.00 -18.87
N GLY A 335 -1.00 3.05 -20.19
CA GLY A 335 -2.17 2.58 -20.94
C GLY A 335 -2.56 1.13 -20.63
N ARG A 336 -1.59 0.25 -20.33
CA ARG A 336 -1.85 -1.15 -19.93
C ARG A 336 -2.56 -1.26 -18.57
N VAL A 337 -2.38 -0.28 -17.69
CA VAL A 337 -3.12 -0.15 -16.42
C VAL A 337 -4.29 0.83 -16.54
N GLY A 338 -4.74 1.15 -17.77
CA GLY A 338 -5.92 1.98 -18.02
C GLY A 338 -5.73 3.48 -17.77
N ALA A 339 -4.49 3.97 -17.74
CA ALA A 339 -4.18 5.38 -17.53
C ALA A 339 -3.19 5.90 -18.60
N ASP A 340 -3.62 5.93 -19.87
CA ASP A 340 -2.77 6.42 -20.95
C ASP A 340 -2.56 7.93 -20.87
N VAL A 341 -1.33 8.35 -20.57
CA VAL A 341 -0.95 9.77 -20.37
C VAL A 341 -0.25 10.39 -21.57
N ARG A 342 -0.12 9.69 -22.71
CA ARG A 342 0.61 10.21 -23.90
C ARG A 342 0.07 11.55 -24.38
N MET A 343 -1.24 11.73 -24.33
CA MET A 343 -1.91 12.96 -24.76
C MET A 343 -1.54 14.18 -23.91
N LEU A 344 -1.05 13.98 -22.69
CA LEU A 344 -0.59 15.06 -21.81
C LEU A 344 0.83 15.51 -22.16
N PHE A 345 1.66 14.64 -22.74
CA PHE A 345 3.03 14.99 -23.12
C PHE A 345 3.09 15.77 -24.43
N VAL A 346 2.21 15.47 -25.39
CA VAL A 346 2.23 16.10 -26.73
C VAL A 346 2.25 17.64 -26.65
N PRO A 347 1.35 18.32 -25.90
CA PRO A 347 1.35 19.77 -25.82
C PRO A 347 2.61 20.35 -25.18
N VAL A 348 3.24 19.63 -24.24
CA VAL A 348 4.48 20.09 -23.57
C VAL A 348 5.63 20.18 -24.57
N PHE A 349 5.84 19.12 -25.34
CA PHE A 349 6.86 19.12 -26.40
C PHE A 349 6.50 20.12 -27.50
N GLU A 350 5.25 20.11 -27.99
CA GLU A 350 4.81 21.03 -29.05
C GLU A 350 5.03 22.50 -28.67
N ASN A 351 4.65 22.90 -27.45
CA ASN A 351 4.85 24.27 -26.97
C ASN A 351 6.34 24.61 -26.84
N TYR A 352 7.18 23.68 -26.38
CA TYR A 352 8.62 23.89 -26.32
C TYR A 352 9.23 24.10 -27.71
N PHE A 353 8.91 23.24 -28.68
CA PHE A 353 9.39 23.37 -30.06
C PHE A 353 8.88 24.67 -30.70
N LYS A 354 7.60 25.04 -30.50
CA LYS A 354 7.02 26.29 -31.01
C LYS A 354 7.73 27.52 -30.45
N ASN A 355 7.91 27.59 -29.13
CA ASN A 355 8.57 28.72 -28.48
C ASN A 355 10.04 28.85 -28.90
N THR A 356 10.78 27.73 -28.92
CA THR A 356 12.20 27.71 -29.31
C THR A 356 12.39 28.12 -30.76
N THR A 357 11.55 27.61 -31.66
CA THR A 357 11.57 27.94 -33.09
C THR A 357 11.25 29.41 -33.32
N LYS A 358 10.20 29.93 -32.68
CA LYS A 358 9.80 31.34 -32.78
C LYS A 358 10.91 32.27 -32.30
N ASN A 359 11.50 31.99 -31.13
CA ASN A 359 12.58 32.80 -30.58
C ASN A 359 13.84 32.76 -31.47
N SER A 360 14.17 31.58 -32.02
CA SER A 360 15.31 31.41 -32.92
C SER A 360 15.10 32.14 -34.25
N LEU A 361 13.91 32.06 -34.84
CA LEU A 361 13.54 32.82 -36.04
C LEU A 361 13.59 34.33 -35.80
N GLN A 362 13.04 34.80 -34.67
CA GLN A 362 13.08 36.22 -34.32
C GLN A 362 14.52 36.73 -34.16
N LYS A 363 15.38 35.96 -33.49
CA LYS A 363 16.81 36.27 -33.34
C LYS A 363 17.54 36.29 -34.68
N ALA A 364 17.32 35.28 -35.53
CA ALA A 364 17.92 35.21 -36.85
C ALA A 364 17.48 36.39 -37.73
N THR A 365 16.19 36.73 -37.69
CA THR A 365 15.62 37.90 -38.39
C THR A 365 16.27 39.20 -37.93
N ALA A 366 16.32 39.44 -36.62
CA ALA A 366 16.89 40.65 -36.05
C ALA A 366 18.38 40.80 -36.42
N ASN A 367 19.15 39.73 -36.30
CA ASN A 367 20.56 39.73 -36.68
C ASN A 367 20.74 39.96 -38.19
N ALA A 368 19.90 39.36 -39.03
CA ALA A 368 19.95 39.55 -40.49
C ALA A 368 19.63 41.00 -40.88
N VAL A 369 18.56 41.58 -40.33
CA VAL A 369 18.18 42.99 -40.54
C VAL A 369 19.30 43.92 -40.09
N GLU A 370 19.88 43.71 -38.90
CA GLU A 370 20.99 44.51 -38.40
C GLU A 370 22.24 44.41 -39.31
N ARG A 371 22.57 43.20 -39.78
CA ARG A 371 23.70 42.98 -40.70
C ARG A 371 23.48 43.65 -42.06
N LEU A 372 22.25 43.65 -42.57
CA LEU A 372 21.89 44.31 -43.84
C LEU A 372 21.94 45.84 -43.72
N GLN A 373 21.53 46.40 -42.58
CA GLN A 373 21.57 47.85 -42.35
C GLN A 373 23.00 48.40 -42.16
N LYS A 374 23.96 47.56 -41.73
CA LYS A 374 25.37 47.95 -41.56
C LYS A 374 26.08 48.10 -42.91
N ARG A 375 26.24 49.35 -43.39
CA ARG A 375 26.89 49.70 -44.68
C ARG A 375 28.26 49.05 -44.91
N LYS A 376 29.07 48.85 -43.85
CA LYS A 376 30.38 48.18 -43.94
C LYS A 376 30.30 46.75 -44.51
N ASN A 377 29.15 46.08 -44.41
CA ASN A 377 28.97 44.72 -44.91
C ASN A 377 28.71 44.66 -46.42
N LEU A 378 28.29 45.77 -47.04
CA LEU A 378 28.10 45.85 -48.51
C LEU A 378 29.44 45.92 -49.24
N SER A 379 30.43 46.62 -48.69
CA SER A 379 31.77 46.74 -49.28
C SER A 379 32.58 45.44 -49.22
N HIS A 380 32.20 44.50 -48.36
CA HIS A 380 32.80 43.15 -48.26
C HIS A 380 32.25 42.14 -49.29
N CYS A 381 31.19 42.47 -50.04
CA CYS A 381 30.61 41.60 -51.07
C CYS A 381 31.40 41.63 -52.41
N ARG A 382 32.61 42.22 -52.42
CA ARG A 382 33.42 42.54 -53.61
C ARG A 382 34.25 41.40 -54.17
N VAL A 383 34.20 40.19 -53.60
CA VAL A 383 34.97 39.05 -54.10
C VAL A 383 34.12 38.26 -55.10
N SER A 384 34.39 38.51 -56.39
CA SER A 384 34.13 37.72 -57.61
C SER A 384 33.21 36.51 -57.50
N CYS A 385 32.21 36.46 -58.39
CA CYS A 385 31.72 35.19 -58.95
C CYS A 385 31.16 35.41 -60.37
N GLU A 386 32.05 35.46 -61.36
CA GLU A 386 31.77 34.80 -62.64
C GLU A 386 31.84 33.29 -62.37
N MET A 387 30.75 32.69 -61.87
CA MET A 387 30.65 31.25 -61.74
C MET A 387 29.37 30.76 -62.37
N LYS A 388 29.54 29.84 -63.34
CA LYS A 388 28.45 29.18 -64.07
C LYS A 388 27.48 28.53 -63.10
N VAL A 389 26.20 28.85 -63.27
CA VAL A 389 25.06 28.15 -62.69
C VAL A 389 25.14 26.70 -63.17
N SER A 390 25.61 25.79 -62.33
CA SER A 390 25.42 24.37 -62.55
C SER A 390 23.98 24.04 -62.22
N SER A 391 23.19 23.79 -63.26
CA SER A 391 21.83 23.27 -63.19
C SER A 391 21.84 21.82 -62.69
N GLU A 392 22.07 21.62 -61.39
CA GLU A 392 21.75 20.37 -60.70
C GLU A 392 20.61 20.65 -59.70
N VAL A 393 19.43 20.14 -60.03
CA VAL A 393 18.14 20.50 -59.43
C VAL A 393 17.84 19.76 -58.11
N GLU A 394 18.75 18.95 -57.59
CA GLU A 394 18.49 18.08 -56.42
C GLU A 394 19.66 17.99 -55.42
N SER A 395 20.38 19.08 -55.16
CA SER A 395 21.37 19.08 -54.08
C SER A 395 20.80 19.76 -52.81
N LEU A 396 20.81 19.07 -51.67
CA LEU A 396 20.51 19.63 -50.33
C LEU A 396 21.52 20.71 -49.89
N LYS A 397 22.47 21.07 -50.75
CA LYS A 397 23.53 22.02 -50.44
C LYS A 397 23.02 23.45 -50.64
N PRO A 398 23.34 24.40 -49.74
CA PRO A 398 23.01 25.80 -49.94
C PRO A 398 23.56 26.33 -51.28
N PRO A 399 22.82 27.21 -51.98
CA PRO A 399 23.27 27.80 -53.24
C PRO A 399 24.64 28.48 -53.11
N VAL A 400 25.57 28.13 -54.01
CA VAL A 400 26.94 28.70 -54.03
C VAL A 400 26.92 30.21 -54.29
N SER A 401 25.88 30.71 -54.97
CA SER A 401 25.63 32.13 -55.21
C SER A 401 25.47 32.95 -53.93
N LEU A 402 25.05 32.35 -52.81
CA LEU A 402 24.93 33.02 -51.51
C LEU A 402 26.28 33.37 -50.89
N LEU A 403 27.37 32.69 -51.26
CA LEU A 403 28.70 32.93 -50.69
C LEU A 403 29.23 34.34 -50.99
N ALA A 404 28.82 34.92 -52.12
CA ALA A 404 29.15 36.29 -52.49
C ALA A 404 28.47 37.34 -51.57
N TYR A 405 27.48 36.92 -50.77
CA TYR A 405 26.66 37.81 -49.93
C TYR A 405 26.58 37.26 -48.49
N PRO A 406 27.60 37.53 -47.64
CA PRO A 406 27.71 36.95 -46.31
C PRO A 406 26.49 37.15 -45.41
N SER A 407 25.81 38.29 -45.49
CA SER A 407 24.60 38.57 -44.70
C SER A 407 23.46 37.59 -44.99
N LEU A 408 23.26 37.24 -46.27
CA LEU A 408 22.24 36.28 -46.69
C LEU A 408 22.69 34.83 -46.44
N ALA A 409 23.97 34.53 -46.63
CA ALA A 409 24.52 33.20 -46.32
C ALA A 409 24.42 32.85 -44.83
N ILE A 410 24.74 33.79 -43.93
CA ILE A 410 24.63 33.57 -42.48
C ILE A 410 23.16 33.38 -42.08
N TYR A 411 22.26 34.21 -42.61
CA TYR A 411 20.83 34.05 -42.36
C TYR A 411 20.32 32.70 -42.88
N CYS A 412 20.76 32.25 -44.06
CA CYS A 412 20.44 30.93 -44.60
C CYS A 412 20.86 29.81 -43.64
N ASN A 413 22.08 29.87 -43.12
CA ASN A 413 22.58 28.88 -42.17
C ASN A 413 21.77 28.89 -40.86
N GLU A 414 21.42 30.07 -40.33
CA GLU A 414 20.57 30.20 -39.14
C GLU A 414 19.17 29.58 -39.38
N ILE A 415 18.59 29.73 -40.58
CA ILE A 415 17.32 29.06 -40.95
C ILE A 415 17.49 27.54 -41.09
N ILE A 416 18.59 27.05 -41.66
CA ILE A 416 18.88 25.62 -41.77
C ILE A 416 19.07 24.98 -40.39
N GLU A 417 19.72 25.67 -39.45
CA GLU A 417 19.84 25.21 -38.06
C GLU A 417 18.46 25.05 -37.41
N ILE A 418 17.55 25.99 -37.64
CA ILE A 418 16.15 25.91 -37.18
C ILE A 418 15.45 24.70 -37.83
N PHE A 419 15.61 24.50 -39.13
CA PHE A 419 15.06 23.35 -39.85
C PHE A 419 15.59 22.01 -39.33
N ASN A 420 16.88 21.93 -38.99
CA ASN A 420 17.48 20.74 -38.39
C ASN A 420 16.90 20.46 -36.99
N PHE A 421 16.63 21.50 -36.20
CA PHE A 421 15.96 21.37 -34.92
C PHE A 421 14.51 20.89 -35.06
N THR A 422 13.74 21.47 -35.99
CA THR A 422 12.32 21.14 -36.16
C THR A 422 12.08 19.75 -36.74
N ARG A 423 13.08 19.16 -37.40
CA ARG A 423 13.03 17.77 -37.88
C ARG A 423 12.68 16.76 -36.78
N ASN A 424 13.03 17.07 -35.53
CA ASN A 424 12.77 16.20 -34.37
C ASN A 424 11.29 16.17 -33.95
N LEU A 425 10.44 17.05 -34.50
CA LEU A 425 9.00 17.07 -34.25
C LEU A 425 8.20 17.10 -35.58
N PRO A 426 7.97 15.94 -36.22
CA PRO A 426 7.18 15.87 -37.45
C PRO A 426 5.67 15.89 -37.15
N ALA A 427 5.18 17.01 -36.62
CA ALA A 427 3.75 17.25 -36.40
C ALA A 427 3.19 18.16 -37.50
N VAL A 428 2.05 17.79 -38.10
CA VAL A 428 1.44 18.59 -39.17
C VAL A 428 1.01 19.99 -38.69
N ASN A 429 0.47 20.08 -37.47
CA ASN A 429 0.11 21.37 -36.86
C ASN A 429 1.33 22.29 -36.69
N PHE A 430 2.52 21.72 -36.52
CA PHE A 430 3.76 22.46 -36.41
C PHE A 430 4.22 23.03 -37.77
N ALA A 431 3.89 22.38 -38.89
CA ALA A 431 4.26 22.84 -40.23
C ALA A 431 3.65 24.21 -40.55
N CYS A 432 2.34 24.39 -40.31
CA CYS A 432 1.66 25.67 -40.52
C CYS A 432 2.26 26.77 -39.64
N PHE A 433 2.48 26.47 -38.36
CA PHE A 433 3.11 27.40 -37.43
C PHE A 433 4.52 27.82 -37.88
N LEU A 434 5.35 26.88 -38.32
CA LEU A 434 6.70 27.19 -38.81
C LEU A 434 6.63 28.10 -40.03
N LEU A 435 5.76 27.79 -40.99
CA LEU A 435 5.61 28.56 -42.23
C LEU A 435 5.17 29.99 -41.94
N GLU A 436 4.13 30.21 -41.13
CA GLU A 436 3.66 31.55 -40.78
C GLU A 436 4.77 32.43 -40.15
N ASN A 437 5.56 31.84 -39.24
CA ASN A 437 6.67 32.55 -38.59
C ASN A 437 7.85 32.76 -39.56
N LEU A 438 8.14 31.80 -40.43
CA LEU A 438 9.16 31.92 -41.47
C LEU A 438 8.79 32.98 -42.50
N GLU A 439 7.54 33.03 -42.95
CA GLU A 439 7.02 34.06 -43.85
C GLU A 439 7.16 35.46 -43.25
N THR A 440 6.87 35.60 -41.95
CA THR A 440 7.05 36.87 -41.23
C THR A 440 8.52 37.28 -41.18
N SER A 441 9.41 36.32 -40.92
CA SER A 441 10.87 36.53 -40.92
C SER A 441 11.38 36.97 -42.31
N LEU A 442 11.02 36.23 -43.36
CA LEU A 442 11.40 36.50 -44.74
C LEU A 442 10.87 37.86 -45.23
N ARG A 443 9.62 38.20 -44.89
CA ARG A 443 9.02 39.50 -45.23
C ARG A 443 9.77 40.66 -44.59
N SER A 444 10.25 40.52 -43.36
CA SER A 444 11.05 41.55 -42.68
C SER A 444 12.40 41.77 -43.37
N VAL A 445 13.09 40.69 -43.75
CA VAL A 445 14.36 40.75 -44.49
C VAL A 445 14.15 41.35 -45.89
N ALA A 446 13.13 40.90 -46.61
CA ALA A 446 12.78 41.42 -47.93
C ALA A 446 12.42 42.92 -47.89
N THR A 447 11.65 43.35 -46.89
CA THR A 447 11.31 44.77 -46.70
C THR A 447 12.57 45.60 -46.44
N THR A 448 13.52 45.07 -45.66
CA THR A 448 14.79 45.75 -45.39
C THR A 448 15.65 45.86 -46.65
N LEU A 449 15.71 44.81 -47.49
CA LEU A 449 16.39 44.86 -48.79
C LEU A 449 15.77 45.91 -49.72
N SER A 450 14.44 45.99 -49.77
CA SER A 450 13.72 47.01 -50.55
C SER A 450 13.99 48.43 -50.05
N GLN A 451 13.97 48.63 -48.72
CA GLN A 451 14.32 49.92 -48.10
C GLN A 451 15.77 50.33 -48.41
N LEU A 452 16.71 49.38 -48.39
CA LEU A 452 18.09 49.64 -48.76
C LEU A 452 18.21 50.01 -50.24
N SER A 453 17.50 49.33 -51.15
CA SER A 453 17.51 49.65 -52.58
C SER A 453 17.02 51.08 -52.87
N ASN A 454 16.06 51.58 -52.09
CA ASN A 454 15.46 52.91 -52.25
C ASN A 454 16.19 54.02 -51.48
N ALA A 455 17.31 53.71 -50.82
CA ALA A 455 18.07 54.72 -50.10
C ALA A 455 18.88 55.60 -51.07
N ASP A 456 18.64 56.91 -51.02
CA ASP A 456 19.28 57.89 -51.93
C ASP A 456 20.81 58.01 -51.72
N ASP A 457 21.29 57.67 -50.53
CA ASP A 457 22.68 57.83 -50.09
C ASP A 457 23.66 56.73 -50.56
N LEU A 458 23.24 55.81 -51.44
CA LEU A 458 24.06 54.69 -51.90
C LEU A 458 24.86 55.01 -53.16
N THR A 459 26.10 54.52 -53.22
CA THR A 459 26.91 54.54 -54.45
C THR A 459 26.34 53.61 -55.52
N ASP A 460 26.64 53.87 -56.81
CA ASP A 460 26.16 53.05 -57.92
C ASP A 460 26.59 51.57 -57.82
N GLU A 461 27.75 51.28 -57.24
CA GLU A 461 28.21 49.91 -56.98
C GLU A 461 27.43 49.24 -55.84
N GLU A 462 27.12 49.97 -54.78
CA GLU A 462 26.29 49.47 -53.68
C GLU A 462 24.86 49.20 -54.15
N LYS A 463 24.28 50.07 -54.99
CA LYS A 463 22.97 49.85 -55.62
C LYS A 463 22.96 48.57 -56.45
N LYS A 464 23.98 48.34 -57.30
CA LYS A 464 24.12 47.07 -58.06
C LYS A 464 24.24 45.85 -57.15
N THR A 465 24.98 45.96 -56.05
CA THR A 465 25.16 44.89 -55.07
C THR A 465 23.83 44.53 -54.39
N VAL A 466 23.06 45.54 -53.98
CA VAL A 466 21.72 45.34 -53.38
C VAL A 466 20.74 44.73 -54.40
N SER A 467 20.74 45.21 -55.66
CA SER A 467 19.90 44.61 -56.70
C SER A 467 20.25 43.14 -56.96
N ASN A 468 21.52 42.77 -56.95
CA ASN A 468 21.94 41.37 -57.09
C ASN A 468 21.56 40.52 -55.86
N MET A 469 21.67 41.07 -54.64
CA MET A 469 21.17 40.43 -53.42
C MET A 469 19.66 40.14 -53.50
N MET A 470 18.87 41.10 -54.02
CA MET A 470 17.42 40.93 -54.21
C MET A 470 17.10 39.83 -55.22
N ILE A 471 17.85 39.74 -56.33
CA ILE A 471 17.69 38.67 -57.33
C ILE A 471 18.01 37.30 -56.73
N ILE A 472 19.12 37.19 -55.99
CA ILE A 472 19.54 35.91 -55.38
C ILE A 472 18.59 35.51 -54.24
N PHE A 473 18.07 36.47 -53.50
CA PHE A 473 17.04 36.22 -52.48
C PHE A 473 15.80 35.56 -53.11
N SER A 474 15.29 36.10 -54.22
CA SER A 474 14.09 35.56 -54.87
C SER A 474 14.34 34.26 -55.64
N ASN A 475 15.40 34.21 -56.45
CA ASN A 475 15.61 33.14 -57.43
C ASN A 475 16.38 31.93 -56.89
N ASP A 476 17.25 32.11 -55.89
CA ASP A 476 18.08 31.01 -55.38
C ASP A 476 17.70 30.64 -53.94
N PHE A 477 17.60 31.63 -53.05
CA PHE A 477 17.39 31.40 -51.63
C PHE A 477 15.98 30.88 -51.31
N LEU A 478 14.91 31.52 -51.80
CA LEU A 478 13.55 31.05 -51.57
C LEU A 478 13.28 29.68 -52.20
N ILE A 479 13.83 29.40 -53.38
CA ILE A 479 13.72 28.09 -54.04
C ILE A 479 14.40 27.01 -53.19
N TYR A 480 15.59 27.29 -52.67
CA TYR A 480 16.29 26.38 -51.78
C TYR A 480 15.51 26.09 -50.48
N LEU A 481 14.96 27.12 -49.83
CA LEU A 481 14.14 26.95 -48.62
C LEU A 481 12.88 26.12 -48.91
N ASN A 482 12.23 26.32 -50.06
CA ASN A 482 11.09 25.51 -50.49
C ASN A 482 11.45 24.04 -50.67
N SER A 483 12.62 23.75 -51.24
CA SER A 483 13.13 22.38 -51.36
C SER A 483 13.34 21.74 -49.98
N CYS A 484 13.91 22.49 -49.03
CA CYS A 484 14.08 22.03 -47.65
C CYS A 484 12.73 21.78 -46.94
N LEU A 485 11.76 22.67 -47.12
CA LEU A 485 10.42 22.53 -46.53
C LEU A 485 9.66 21.31 -47.09
N LYS A 486 9.79 21.03 -48.39
CA LYS A 486 9.21 19.83 -49.02
C LYS A 486 9.80 18.53 -48.45
N LEU A 487 11.07 18.56 -48.05
CA LEU A 487 11.74 17.42 -47.41
C LEU A 487 11.36 17.27 -45.93
N LEU A 488 11.26 18.39 -45.20
CA LEU A 488 10.84 18.42 -43.80
C LEU A 488 9.39 17.97 -43.61
N PHE A 489 8.51 18.44 -44.50
CA PHE A 489 7.08 18.11 -44.46
C PHE A 489 6.62 17.58 -45.83
N PRO A 490 6.88 16.28 -46.11
CA PRO A 490 6.43 15.65 -47.34
C PRO A 490 4.91 15.76 -47.49
N THR A 491 4.46 16.28 -48.63
CA THR A 491 3.02 16.49 -48.92
C THR A 491 2.20 15.21 -48.72
N LYS A 492 2.78 14.03 -49.01
CA LYS A 492 2.15 12.72 -48.79
C LYS A 492 1.80 12.48 -47.30
N LEU A 493 2.72 12.80 -46.39
CA LEU A 493 2.51 12.60 -44.95
C LEU A 493 1.44 13.56 -44.41
N ILE A 494 1.42 14.78 -44.92
CA ILE A 494 0.42 15.79 -44.54
C ILE A 494 -0.97 15.41 -45.06
N THR A 495 -1.09 15.00 -46.33
CA THR A 495 -2.36 14.52 -46.90
C THR A 495 -2.91 13.32 -46.14
N GLN A 496 -2.04 12.39 -45.71
CA GLN A 496 -2.42 11.22 -44.94
C GLN A 496 -2.90 11.59 -43.53
N ALA A 497 -2.18 12.48 -42.85
CA ALA A 497 -2.52 12.91 -41.49
C ALA A 497 -3.80 13.77 -41.43
N LEU A 498 -4.08 14.56 -42.46
CA LEU A 498 -5.30 15.38 -42.56
C LEU A 498 -6.47 14.65 -43.22
N CYS A 499 -6.26 13.41 -43.71
CA CYS A 499 -7.25 12.67 -44.50
C CYS A 499 -7.77 13.45 -45.73
N LEU A 500 -6.93 14.29 -46.33
CA LEU A 500 -7.26 15.12 -47.50
C LEU A 500 -6.54 14.62 -48.75
N THR A 501 -7.14 14.82 -49.93
CA THR A 501 -6.41 14.64 -51.19
C THR A 501 -5.42 15.78 -51.39
N SER A 502 -4.41 15.58 -52.24
CA SER A 502 -3.49 16.66 -52.64
C SER A 502 -4.25 17.86 -53.21
N PHE A 503 -5.37 17.64 -53.90
CA PHE A 503 -6.26 18.68 -54.40
C PHE A 503 -7.02 19.41 -53.27
N GLY A 504 -7.47 18.69 -52.22
CA GLY A 504 -8.12 19.26 -51.05
C GLY A 504 -7.23 20.23 -50.27
N LEU A 505 -5.91 19.96 -50.17
CA LEU A 505 -4.96 20.88 -49.55
C LEU A 505 -4.88 22.23 -50.25
N TYR A 506 -4.96 22.25 -51.59
CA TYR A 506 -4.98 23.51 -52.36
C TYR A 506 -6.30 24.27 -52.19
N GLN A 507 -7.44 23.56 -52.05
CA GLN A 507 -8.75 24.18 -51.81
C GLN A 507 -8.85 24.81 -50.41
N ASP A 508 -8.28 24.17 -49.39
CA ASP A 508 -8.30 24.67 -48.00
C ASP A 508 -7.26 25.77 -47.72
N ARG A 509 -6.56 26.25 -48.74
CA ARG A 509 -5.54 27.33 -48.67
C ARG A 509 -4.39 27.05 -47.69
N ILE A 510 -4.09 25.78 -47.40
CA ILE A 510 -2.93 25.42 -46.58
C ILE A 510 -1.68 25.58 -47.47
N LYS A 511 -1.11 26.80 -47.47
CA LYS A 511 0.10 27.14 -48.22
C LYS A 511 1.31 26.48 -47.55
N LEU A 512 1.78 25.38 -48.12
CA LEU A 512 3.03 24.70 -47.70
C LEU A 512 4.25 25.11 -48.54
N GLN A 513 4.13 26.20 -49.31
CA GLN A 513 5.16 26.70 -50.20
C GLN A 513 5.29 28.22 -50.04
N LEU A 514 6.53 28.69 -50.06
CA LEU A 514 6.88 30.10 -50.07
C LEU A 514 6.81 30.61 -51.52
N ASN A 515 5.86 31.49 -51.83
CA ASN A 515 5.78 32.12 -53.15
C ASN A 515 6.58 33.42 -53.16
N ALA A 516 7.51 33.60 -54.09
CA ALA A 516 8.35 34.80 -54.15
C ALA A 516 7.52 36.10 -54.32
N GLU A 517 6.40 36.03 -55.05
CA GLU A 517 5.42 37.12 -55.23
C GLU A 517 4.75 37.62 -53.94
N ASP A 518 4.73 36.80 -52.87
CA ASP A 518 4.13 37.13 -51.57
C ASP A 518 5.07 37.97 -50.68
N PHE A 519 6.37 38.03 -51.02
CA PHE A 519 7.42 38.65 -50.19
C PHE A 519 8.27 39.69 -50.93
N CYS A 520 8.41 39.56 -52.26
CA CYS A 520 9.31 40.37 -53.08
C CYS A 520 8.51 41.39 -53.90
N PRO A 521 8.25 42.62 -53.38
CA PRO A 521 7.48 43.62 -54.13
C PRO A 521 8.12 44.02 -55.46
N TRP A 522 9.45 43.91 -55.58
CA TRP A 522 10.22 44.21 -56.80
C TRP A 522 10.03 43.18 -57.93
N GLU A 523 9.48 41.99 -57.66
CA GLU A 523 9.18 41.02 -58.71
C GLU A 523 7.88 41.37 -59.44
N ARG A 524 6.90 41.96 -58.74
CA ARG A 524 5.67 42.46 -59.35
C ARG A 524 5.92 43.59 -60.35
N GLU A 525 6.98 44.36 -60.16
CA GLU A 525 7.39 45.41 -61.10
C GLU A 525 8.04 44.86 -62.38
N LYS A 526 8.74 43.72 -62.30
CA LYS A 526 9.31 43.06 -63.49
C LYS A 526 8.22 42.57 -64.44
N ASP A 527 7.15 41.97 -63.92
CA ASP A 527 6.02 41.52 -64.75
C ASP A 527 5.26 42.69 -65.38
N ALA A 528 5.12 43.81 -64.67
CA ALA A 528 4.54 45.03 -65.22
C ALA A 528 5.38 45.66 -66.35
N THR A 529 6.71 45.49 -66.32
CA THR A 529 7.60 45.90 -67.43
C THR A 529 7.64 44.90 -68.58
N ALA A 530 7.51 43.59 -68.32
CA ALA A 530 7.46 42.56 -69.35
C ALA A 530 6.17 42.67 -70.21
N PHE A 531 5.02 42.98 -69.59
CA PHE A 531 3.76 43.20 -70.30
C PHE A 531 3.74 44.46 -71.18
N LYS A 532 4.63 45.44 -70.95
CA LYS A 532 4.73 46.64 -71.80
C LYS A 532 5.50 46.43 -73.10
N ASN A 533 6.27 45.34 -73.23
CA ASN A 533 7.13 45.06 -74.39
C ASN A 533 6.59 43.98 -75.34
N VAL A 534 5.37 43.47 -75.13
CA VAL A 534 4.72 42.57 -76.08
C VAL A 534 3.92 43.42 -77.07
N ASP A 535 4.41 43.55 -78.30
CA ASP A 535 3.74 44.25 -79.40
C ASP A 535 2.49 43.45 -79.82
N ILE A 536 1.33 43.84 -79.28
CA ILE A 536 0.02 43.16 -79.39
C ILE A 536 -0.40 42.92 -80.86
N LYS A 537 0.17 43.67 -81.81
CA LYS A 537 -0.12 43.49 -83.25
C LYS A 537 0.45 42.20 -83.84
N ASN A 538 1.59 41.71 -83.36
CA ASN A 538 2.19 40.48 -83.90
C ASN A 538 1.47 39.23 -83.37
N LEU A 539 0.99 39.26 -82.12
CA LEU A 539 0.25 38.16 -81.51
C LEU A 539 -1.08 37.89 -82.23
N PHE A 540 -1.78 38.93 -82.70
CA PHE A 540 -3.02 38.78 -83.47
C PHE A 540 -2.80 38.23 -84.88
N HIS A 541 -1.66 38.54 -85.52
CA HIS A 541 -1.34 38.03 -86.85
C HIS A 541 -1.01 36.53 -86.82
N ASP A 542 -0.26 36.09 -85.81
CA ASP A 542 0.11 34.67 -85.64
C ASP A 542 -1.09 33.80 -85.25
N ILE A 543 -2.02 34.33 -84.45
CA ILE A 543 -3.27 33.64 -84.11
C ILE A 543 -4.18 33.51 -85.33
N GLN A 544 -4.28 34.53 -86.19
CA GLN A 544 -5.09 34.46 -87.42
C GLN A 544 -4.49 33.52 -88.49
N GLN A 545 -3.17 33.39 -88.57
CA GLN A 545 -2.54 32.42 -89.49
C GLN A 545 -2.75 30.98 -89.03
N ASN A 546 -2.65 30.70 -87.72
CA ASN A 546 -2.86 29.35 -87.19
C ASN A 546 -4.32 28.89 -87.29
N ILE A 547 -5.29 29.78 -87.07
CA ILE A 547 -6.72 29.43 -87.22
C ILE A 547 -7.08 29.09 -88.68
N ASN A 548 -6.47 29.79 -89.66
CA ASN A 548 -6.71 29.51 -91.08
C ASN A 548 -6.01 28.24 -91.57
N ALA A 549 -4.91 27.82 -90.92
CA ALA A 549 -4.23 26.56 -91.21
C ALA A 549 -5.04 25.35 -90.69
N ASP A 550 -5.51 25.40 -89.45
CA ASP A 550 -6.31 24.33 -88.82
C ASP A 550 -7.66 24.10 -89.52
N GLN A 551 -8.29 25.17 -90.04
CA GLN A 551 -9.53 25.03 -90.82
C GLN A 551 -9.30 24.36 -92.17
N LYS A 552 -8.12 24.50 -92.79
CA LYS A 552 -7.77 23.86 -94.05
C LYS A 552 -7.49 22.37 -93.90
N GLU A 553 -6.76 21.97 -92.85
CA GLU A 553 -6.49 20.56 -92.55
C GLU A 553 -7.78 19.80 -92.20
N SER A 554 -8.71 20.41 -91.47
CA SER A 554 -9.98 19.74 -91.13
C SER A 554 -10.92 19.48 -92.33
N LEU A 555 -10.84 20.32 -93.38
CA LEU A 555 -11.66 20.19 -94.58
C LEU A 555 -11.11 19.12 -95.54
N GLU A 556 -9.79 18.96 -95.62
CA GLU A 556 -9.13 17.90 -96.41
C GLU A 556 -9.33 16.51 -95.77
N ASP A 557 -9.31 16.42 -94.44
CA ASP A 557 -9.56 15.16 -93.70
C ASP A 557 -11.00 14.65 -93.81
N TRP A 558 -11.98 15.54 -94.00
CA TRP A 558 -13.39 15.16 -94.19
C TRP A 558 -13.70 14.68 -95.61
N GLN A 559 -12.98 15.15 -96.64
CA GLN A 559 -13.16 14.66 -98.02
C GLN A 559 -12.55 13.28 -98.25
N ILE A 560 -11.47 12.92 -97.54
CA ILE A 560 -10.80 11.62 -97.71
C ILE A 560 -11.55 10.48 -97.01
N LYS A 561 -12.30 10.75 -95.93
CA LYS A 561 -13.09 9.74 -95.20
C LYS A 561 -14.49 9.46 -95.79
N GLY A 562 -14.95 10.24 -96.77
CA GLY A 562 -16.27 10.08 -97.42
C GLY A 562 -16.29 9.27 -98.72
N GLN A 563 -15.14 8.77 -99.22
CA GLN A 563 -15.06 8.01 -100.48
C GLN A 563 -14.70 6.53 -100.31
N ASN A 564 -14.58 6.01 -99.07
CA ASN A 564 -14.31 4.60 -98.80
C ASN A 564 -15.37 3.93 -97.89
N SER A 565 -16.63 4.35 -97.99
CA SER A 565 -17.79 3.66 -97.41
C SER A 565 -18.83 3.34 -98.47
#